data_AF-A0A2E8H5D0-F1
#
_entry.id   AF-A0A2E8H5D0-F1
#
_cell.length_a   1.000
_cell.length_b   1.000
_cell.length_c   1.000
_cell.angle_alpha   90.00
_cell.angle_beta   90.00
_cell.angle_gamma   90.00
#
_symmetry.space_group_name_H-M   'P 1'
#
loop_
_entity.id
_entity.type
_entity.pdbx_description
1 polymer ?
#
loop_
_entity_poly.entity_id
_entity_poly.type
_entity_poly.pdbx_seq_one_letter_code
_entity_poly.pdbx_strand_id
1 'polypeptide(L)' 'MTPLGRIAQPEDVARSAAFLASEEAAFLTGQSISVSGGAWMG' A
#
# COMPACT_ATOMS: atom_id res chain seq x y z
N MET A 1 -10.43 -6.48 11.78
CA MET A 1 -9.13 -7.10 12.14
C MET A 1 -8.45 -7.49 10.85
N THR A 2 -7.16 -7.18 10.70
CA THR A 2 -6.38 -7.46 9.48
C THR A 2 -5.48 -8.68 9.75
N PRO A 3 -5.13 -9.51 8.74
CA PRO A 3 -4.16 -10.60 8.88
C PRO A 3 -2.82 -10.19 9.49
N LEU A 4 -2.40 -8.93 9.26
CA LEU A 4 -1.18 -8.37 9.85
C LEU A 4 -1.26 -8.21 11.38
N GLY A 5 -2.45 -8.33 11.98
CA GLY A 5 -2.64 -8.30 13.44
C GLY A 5 -2.40 -6.95 14.12
N ARG A 6 -2.17 -5.87 13.35
CA ARG A 6 -1.95 -4.51 13.87
C ARG A 6 -2.72 -3.46 13.07
N ILE A 7 -2.96 -2.32 13.71
CA ILE A 7 -3.47 -1.11 13.04
C ILE A 7 -2.37 -0.54 12.14
N ALA A 8 -2.75 -0.08 10.95
CA ALA A 8 -1.87 0.60 10.03
C ALA A 8 -1.31 1.88 10.67
N GLN A 9 -0.03 2.15 10.44
CA GLN A 9 0.61 3.39 10.83
C GLN A 9 0.67 4.35 9.62
N PRO A 10 0.76 5.67 9.82
CA PRO A 10 0.87 6.63 8.73
C PRO A 10 2.00 6.28 7.74
N GLU A 11 3.10 5.74 8.23
CA GLU A 11 4.27 5.38 7.43
C GLU A 11 4.01 4.19 6.49
N ASP A 12 3.01 3.35 6.78
CA ASP A 12 2.63 2.26 5.86
C ASP A 12 2.07 2.83 4.55
N VAL A 13 1.22 3.86 4.64
CA VAL A 13 0.67 4.55 3.46
C VAL A 13 1.73 5.42 2.79
N ALA A 14 2.50 6.19 3.58
CA ALA A 14 3.51 7.10 3.05
C ALA A 14 4.59 6.37 2.24
N ARG A 15 5.04 5.20 2.71
CA ARG A 15 6.03 4.39 1.98
C ARG A 15 5.48 3.83 0.67
N SER A 16 4.23 3.37 0.65
CA SER A 16 3.58 2.92 -0.60
C SER A 16 3.43 4.07 -1.60
N ALA A 17 3.02 5.24 -1.15
CA ALA A 17 2.92 6.43 -2.00
C ALA A 17 4.30 6.88 -2.53
N ALA A 18 5.32 6.89 -1.67
CA ALA A 18 6.67 7.23 -2.06
C ALA A 18 7.24 6.27 -3.12
N PHE A 19 7.00 4.97 -2.97
CA PHE A 19 7.36 3.98 -3.99
C PHE A 19 6.63 4.24 -5.32
N LEU A 20 5.31 4.47 -5.29
CA LEU A 20 4.56 4.75 -6.52
C LEU A 20 4.98 6.04 -7.23
N ALA A 21 5.54 7.00 -6.49
CA ALA A 21 6.09 8.25 -7.04
C ALA A 21 7.56 8.14 -7.49
N SER A 22 8.22 7.01 -7.23
CA SER A 22 9.64 6.80 -7.52
C SER A 22 9.87 6.30 -8.95
N GLU A 23 11.12 6.38 -9.43
CA GLU A 23 11.49 5.90 -10.78
C GLU A 23 11.33 4.38 -10.91
N GLU A 24 11.43 3.65 -9.80
CA GLU A 24 11.25 2.21 -9.72
C GLU A 24 9.84 1.77 -10.11
N ALA A 25 8.85 2.67 -10.01
CA ALA A 25 7.47 2.42 -10.40
C ALA A 25 7.12 2.95 -11.81
N ALA A 26 8.08 3.35 -12.64
CA ALA A 26 7.83 4.09 -13.89
C ALA A 26 6.90 3.39 -14.90
N PHE A 27 6.72 2.07 -14.82
CA PHE A 27 5.82 1.31 -15.70
C PHE A 27 4.48 0.92 -15.03
N LEU A 28 4.26 1.31 -13.78
CA LEU A 28 3.02 1.05 -13.06
C LEU A 28 2.02 2.18 -13.29
N THR A 29 0.92 1.87 -13.96
CA THR A 29 -0.18 2.82 -14.21
C THR A 29 -1.54 2.13 -14.12
N GLY A 30 -2.58 2.91 -13.80
CA GLY A 30 -3.95 2.43 -13.69
C GLY A 30 -4.22 1.46 -12.52
N GLN A 31 -3.28 1.34 -11.58
CA GLN A 31 -3.42 0.41 -10.45
C GLN A 31 -4.04 1.09 -9.22
N SER A 32 -4.86 0.34 -8.50
CA SER A 32 -5.32 0.70 -7.16
C SER A 32 -4.63 -0.22 -6.15
N ILE A 33 -3.84 0.34 -5.23
CA ILE A 33 -3.12 -0.43 -4.22
C ILE A 33 -3.76 -0.25 -2.84
N SER A 34 -4.20 -1.36 -2.26
CA SER A 34 -4.80 -1.39 -0.93
C SER A 34 -3.74 -1.58 0.16
N VAL A 35 -3.49 -0.53 0.97
CA VAL A 35 -2.58 -0.58 2.13
C VAL A 35 -3.35 -1.00 3.39
N SER A 36 -3.91 -2.22 3.37
CA SER A 36 -4.88 -2.67 4.37
C SER A 36 -4.35 -3.73 5.35
N GLY A 37 -3.07 -4.12 5.25
CA GLY A 37 -2.54 -5.23 6.04
C GLY A 37 -3.28 -6.56 5.80
N GLY A 38 -3.86 -6.73 4.61
CA GLY A 38 -4.65 -7.89 4.21
C GLY A 38 -6.13 -7.85 4.60
N ALA A 39 -6.66 -6.70 5.04
CA ALA A 39 -8.07 -6.61 5.42
C ALA A 39 -9.04 -6.72 4.23
N TRP A 40 -8.56 -6.48 3.02
CA TRP A 40 -9.34 -6.59 1.80
C TRP A 40 -9.35 -8.04 1.30
N MET A 41 -10.52 -8.67 1.33
CA MET A 41 -10.79 -9.99 0.74
C MET A 41 -11.73 -9.82 -0.46
N GLY A 42 -11.22 -9.20 -1.54
CA GLY A 42 -11.88 -9.15 -2.85
C GLY A 42 -12.71 -7.90 -3.15
#